data_AF-A0A1F4WH12-F1
#
_entry.id   AF-A0A1F4WH12-F1
#
_cell.length_a   1.000
_cell.length_b   1.000
_cell.length_c   1.000
_cell.angle_alpha   90.00
_cell.angle_beta   90.00
_cell.angle_gamma   90.00
#
_symmetry.space_group_name_H-M   'P 1'
#
loop_
_entity.id
_entity.type
_entity.pdbx_description
1 polymer ?
#
loop_
_entity_poly.entity_id
_entity_poly.type
_entity_poly.pdbx_seq_one_letter_code
_entity_poly.pdbx_strand_id
1 'polypeptide(L)' 'MNQTNKQNSKRDKSEEETFILLDIAKAIEEVKREGFGCVTVFIQDNRIFRWEILKSRTRGRPRHPQRGPEPVA' A
#
# COMPACT_ATOMS: atom_id res chain seq x y z
N MET A 1 8.24 49.01 -7.49
CA MET A 1 8.11 48.10 -8.64
C MET A 1 8.73 46.76 -8.25
N ASN A 2 8.02 45.66 -8.50
CA ASN A 2 8.11 44.35 -7.81
C ASN A 2 9.43 43.59 -7.97
N GLN A 3 10.01 43.16 -6.84
CA GLN A 3 10.84 41.95 -6.76
C GLN A 3 10.32 41.06 -5.63
N THR A 4 9.19 40.42 -5.88
CA THR A 4 8.71 39.26 -5.11
C THR A 4 8.78 38.06 -6.04
N ASN A 5 9.80 37.21 -5.85
CA ASN A 5 9.77 35.75 -6.00
C ASN A 5 11.17 35.21 -6.28
N LYS A 6 11.82 34.71 -5.22
CA LYS A 6 12.62 33.48 -5.27
C LYS A 6 12.85 32.95 -3.84
N GLN A 7 11.77 32.89 -3.06
CA GLN A 7 11.69 32.01 -1.89
C GLN A 7 10.81 30.83 -2.28
N ASN A 8 11.33 29.83 -3.00
CA ASN A 8 10.77 28.48 -3.04
C ASN A 8 11.55 27.63 -4.03
N SER A 9 12.24 26.61 -3.52
CA SER A 9 12.56 25.32 -4.17
C SER A 9 13.67 24.57 -3.40
N LYS A 10 13.90 24.92 -2.13
CA LYS A 10 14.45 24.01 -1.14
C LYS A 10 13.40 23.78 -0.05
N ARG A 11 12.17 23.43 -0.43
CA ARG A 11 11.35 22.64 0.50
C ARG A 11 11.98 21.25 0.47
N ASP A 12 12.95 21.11 1.35
CA ASP A 12 13.17 19.94 2.19
C ASP A 12 12.68 18.61 1.59
N LYS A 13 13.53 18.01 0.76
CA LYS A 13 13.36 16.59 0.37
C LYS A 13 13.22 15.69 1.60
N SER A 14 13.82 16.08 2.73
CA SER A 14 13.70 15.40 4.03
C SER A 14 12.29 15.47 4.63
N GLU A 15 11.55 16.57 4.46
CA GLU A 15 10.16 16.64 4.95
C GLU A 15 9.26 15.68 4.17
N GLU A 16 9.34 15.68 2.84
CA GLU A 16 8.57 14.74 2.00
C GLU A 16 8.87 13.28 2.32
N GLU A 17 10.14 12.90 2.51
CA GLU A 17 10.51 11.54 2.93
C GLU A 17 9.94 11.20 4.31
N THR A 18 9.92 12.16 5.25
CA THR A 18 9.32 11.98 6.58
C THR A 18 7.80 11.77 6.49
N PHE A 19 7.11 12.52 5.62
CA PHE A 19 5.67 12.36 5.41
C PHE A 19 5.33 10.99 4.83
N ILE A 20 6.11 10.49 3.87
CA ILE A 20 5.90 9.17 3.27
C ILE A 20 6.06 8.06 4.32
N LEU A 21 7.08 8.14 5.17
CA LEU A 21 7.31 7.15 6.23
C LEU A 21 6.19 7.14 7.28
N LEU A 22 5.68 8.33 7.65
CA LEU A 22 4.55 8.44 8.57
C LEU A 22 3.26 7.85 7.98
N ASP A 23 3.04 8.03 6.68
CA ASP A 23 1.85 7.49 6.01
C ASP A 23 1.92 5.96 5.91
N ILE A 24 3.09 5.41 5.57
CA ILE A 24 3.34 3.97 5.59
C ILE A 24 3.14 3.40 7.00
N ALA A 25 3.62 4.09 8.05
CA ALA A 25 3.41 3.64 9.44
C ALA A 25 1.92 3.56 9.81
N LYS A 26 1.12 4.57 9.42
CA LYS A 26 -0.34 4.54 9.60
C LYS A 26 -0.99 3.41 8.82
N ALA A 27 -0.56 3.16 7.59
CA ALA A 27 -1.06 2.06 6.77
C ALA A 27 -0.76 0.69 7.42
N ILE A 28 0.41 0.53 8.02
CA ILE A 28 0.77 -0.68 8.78
C ILE A 28 -0.15 -0.85 9.99
N GLU A 29 -0.43 0.22 10.75
CA GLU A 29 -1.37 0.16 11.87
C GLU A 29 -2.80 -0.17 11.42
N GLU A 30 -3.25 0.37 10.28
CA GLU A 30 -4.55 0.04 9.71
C GLU A 30 -4.64 -1.44 9.34
N VAL A 31 -3.64 -1.97 8.62
CA VAL A 31 -3.58 -3.40 8.26
C VAL A 31 -3.55 -4.28 9.51
N LYS A 32 -2.79 -3.87 10.54
CA LYS A 32 -2.72 -4.59 11.82
C LYS A 32 -4.06 -4.59 12.56
N ARG A 33 -4.79 -3.47 12.54
CA ARG A 33 -6.13 -3.36 13.13
C ARG A 33 -7.16 -4.17 12.36
N GLU A 34 -7.09 -4.17 11.03
CA GLU A 34 -7.99 -4.92 10.16
C GLU A 34 -7.75 -6.44 10.24
N GLY A 35 -6.53 -6.85 10.62
CA GLY A 35 -6.15 -8.24 10.84
C GLY A 35 -5.83 -9.01 9.57
N PHE A 36 -5.83 -8.36 8.41
CA PHE A 36 -5.44 -8.93 7.12
C PHE A 36 -4.93 -7.85 6.16
N GLY A 37 -4.06 -8.26 5.23
CA GLY A 37 -3.45 -7.39 4.22
C GLY A 37 -1.94 -7.23 4.40
N CYS A 38 -1.29 -6.58 3.45
CA CYS A 38 0.12 -6.22 3.52
C CYS A 38 0.36 -4.84 2.90
N VAL A 39 1.37 -4.13 3.40
CA VAL A 39 1.83 -2.86 2.81
C VAL A 39 3.04 -3.16 1.94
N THR A 40 2.98 -2.76 0.68
CA THR A 40 4.07 -2.91 -0.30
C THR A 40 4.70 -1.56 -0.56
N VAL A 41 6.02 -1.47 -0.46
CA VAL A 41 6.78 -0.23 -0.65
C VAL A 41 7.70 -0.40 -1.86
N PHE A 42 7.63 0.53 -2.81
CA PHE A 42 8.45 0.53 -4.01
C PHE A 42 9.60 1.52 -3.84
N ILE A 43 10.82 1.00 -3.92
CA ILE A 43 12.07 1.76 -3.77
C ILE A 43 12.77 1.82 -5.13
N GLN A 44 13.10 3.02 -5.57
CA GLN A 44 13.88 3.29 -6.78
C GLN A 44 14.89 4.40 -6.49
N ASP A 45 16.12 4.26 -6.97
CA ASP A 45 17.21 5.22 -6.72
C ASP A 45 17.40 5.54 -5.23
N ASN A 46 17.30 4.49 -4.39
CA ASN A 46 17.39 4.57 -2.92
C ASN A 46 16.32 5.47 -2.27
N ARG A 47 15.22 5.75 -2.96
CA ARG A 47 14.07 6.51 -2.46
C ARG A 47 12.77 5.75 -2.63
N ILE A 48 11.87 5.96 -1.68
CA ILE A 48 10.49 5.49 -1.80
C ILE A 48 9.78 6.43 -2.77
N PHE A 49 9.32 5.91 -3.90
CA PHE A 49 8.56 6.69 -4.88
C PHE A 49 7.07 6.30 -4.90
N ARG A 50 6.72 5.14 -4.34
CA ARG A 50 5.35 4.63 -4.26
C ARG A 50 5.18 3.62 -3.13
N TRP A 51 3.98 3.52 -2.58
CA TRP A 51 3.57 2.42 -1.71
C TRP A 51 2.07 2.13 -1.90
N GLU A 52 1.62 0.93 -1.54
CA GLU A 52 0.21 0.54 -1.61
C GLU A 52 -0.16 -0.52 -0.56
N ILE A 53 -1.44 -0.56 -0.18
CA ILE A 53 -1.99 -1.58 0.71
C ILE A 53 -2.67 -2.66 -0.13
N LEU A 54 -2.14 -3.87 -0.06
CA LEU A 54 -2.73 -5.05 -0.67
C LEU A 54 -3.61 -5.77 0.36
N LYS A 55 -4.90 -5.48 0.31
CA LYS A 55 -5.91 -6.21 1.09
C LYS A 55 -6.26 -7.49 0.33
N SER A 56 -5.55 -8.59 0.63
CA SER A 56 -5.93 -9.92 0.10
C SER A 56 -7.23 -10.39 0.73
N ARG A 57 -8.36 -9.89 0.23
CA ARG A 57 -9.62 -10.63 0.30
C ARG A 57 -9.47 -11.78 -0.69
N THR A 58 -8.91 -12.89 -0.22
CA THR A 58 -9.15 -14.18 -0.86
C THR A 58 -10.67 -14.34 -0.83
N ARG A 59 -11.37 -13.94 -1.90
CA ARG A 59 -12.75 -14.37 -2.13
C ARG A 59 -12.66 -15.89 -2.04
N GLY A 60 -13.23 -16.44 -0.98
CA GLY A 60 -13.17 -17.86 -0.68
C GLY A 60 -13.38 -18.63 -1.97
N ARG A 61 -12.49 -19.59 -2.20
CA ARG A 61 -12.39 -20.45 -3.38
C ARG A 61 -13.77 -20.69 -4.02
N PRO A 62 -13.91 -20.71 -5.36
CA PRO A 62 -15.08 -21.35 -5.95
C PRO A 62 -15.19 -22.72 -5.29
N ARG A 63 -16.34 -22.96 -4.62
CA ARG A 63 -16.63 -24.24 -3.97
C ARG A 63 -16.31 -25.30 -5.01
N HIS A 64 -15.42 -26.23 -4.67
CA HIS A 64 -15.23 -27.42 -5.47
C HIS A 64 -16.63 -27.93 -5.83
N PRO A 65 -16.99 -28.17 -7.11
CA PRO A 65 -18.20 -28.88 -7.41
C PRO A 65 -18.05 -30.24 -6.69
N GLN A 66 -18.90 -30.43 -5.69
CA GLN A 66 -19.03 -31.66 -4.95
C GLN A 66 -19.35 -32.72 -6.00
N ARG A 67 -18.37 -33.54 -6.39
CA ARG A 67 -18.62 -34.69 -7.26
C ARG A 67 -19.58 -35.58 -6.47
N GLY A 68 -20.84 -35.61 -6.90
CA GLY A 68 -21.82 -36.55 -6.39
C GLY A 68 -21.30 -37.98 -6.59
N PRO A 69 -21.79 -38.95 -5.79
CA PRO A 69 -21.38 -40.34 -5.95
C PRO A 69 -21.69 -40.80 -7.39
N GLU A 70 -20.72 -41.45 -8.03
CA GLU A 70 -20.89 -42.05 -9.36
C GLU A 70 -22.05 -43.05 -9.33
N PRO A 71 -22.88 -43.14 -10.37
CA PRO A 71 -23.94 -44.14 -10.42
C PRO A 71 -23.31 -45.53 -10.47
N VAL A 72 -23.69 -46.37 -9.52
CA VAL A 72 -23.38 -47.80 -9.53
C VAL A 72 -24.16 -48.43 -10.70
N ALA A 73 -23.43 -49.00 -11.66
CA ALA A 73 -23.97 -49.76 -12.78
C ALA A 73 -24.61 -51.08 -12.34
#